data_AF-A0A351RS72-F1
#
_entry.id   AF-A0A351RS72-F1
#
_cell.length_a   1.000
_cell.length_b   1.000
_cell.length_c   1.000
_cell.angle_alpha   90.00
_cell.angle_beta   90.00
_cell.angle_gamma   90.00
#
_symmetry.space_group_name_H-M   'P 1'
#
loop_
_entity.id
_entity.type
_entity.pdbx_description
1 polymer ?
#
loop_
_entity_poly.entity_id
_entity_poly.type
_entity_poly.pdbx_seq_one_letter_code
_entity_poly.pdbx_strand_id
1 'polypeptide(L)'
;MVDYSNKKRKKFMRKQKVSVSLLNKLKDPDTLMKQPCSECGDILEKGFISQEFEREGIKIRLSGIKAWVCRGCGETYFQPGGANKVVKAANCLFELAQIEKQHKGTLAVQI
;
A
#
# COMPACT_ATOMS: atom_id res chain seq x y z
N MET A 1 3.83 6.97 25.20
CA MET A 1 2.65 6.64 24.36
C MET A 1 3.12 5.80 23.18
N VAL A 2 2.27 4.95 22.57
CA VAL A 2 2.70 4.00 21.52
C VAL A 2 2.11 4.38 20.17
N ASP A 3 2.96 4.67 19.19
CA ASP A 3 2.58 5.01 17.82
C ASP A 3 1.68 3.96 17.15
N TYR A 4 0.39 4.28 17.00
CA TYR A 4 -0.57 3.44 16.29
C TYR A 4 -0.14 3.19 14.82
N SER A 5 0.44 4.21 14.19
CA SER A 5 1.04 4.18 12.85
C SER A 5 2.20 3.18 12.73
N ASN A 6 2.94 2.90 13.82
CA ASN A 6 4.04 1.95 13.82
C ASN A 6 3.53 0.50 13.72
N LYS A 7 2.32 0.20 14.25
CA LYS A 7 1.68 -1.12 14.12
C LYS A 7 1.28 -1.41 12.67
N LYS A 8 0.72 -0.42 11.94
CA LYS A 8 0.48 -0.53 10.48
C LYS A 8 1.78 -0.60 9.67
N ARG A 9 2.76 0.28 9.90
CA ARG A 9 4.09 0.23 9.24
C ARG A 9 4.78 -1.12 9.41
N LYS A 10 4.76 -1.70 10.62
CA LYS A 10 5.32 -3.03 10.89
C LYS A 10 4.53 -4.16 10.23
N LYS A 11 3.19 -4.08 10.10
CA LYS A 11 2.40 -5.08 9.33
C LYS A 11 2.75 -5.01 7.84
N PHE A 12 2.79 -3.81 7.25
CA PHE A 12 3.17 -3.57 5.86
C PHE A 12 4.60 -4.11 5.54
N MET A 13 5.60 -3.72 6.32
CA MET A 13 6.99 -4.18 6.15
C MET A 13 7.18 -5.69 6.42
N ARG A 14 6.49 -6.27 7.42
CA ARG A 14 6.59 -7.72 7.68
C ARG A 14 5.92 -8.54 6.58
N LYS A 15 4.84 -8.05 5.95
CA LYS A 15 4.21 -8.71 4.80
C LYS A 15 5.04 -8.59 3.52
N GLN A 16 5.74 -7.47 3.30
CA GLN A 16 6.77 -7.41 2.26
C GLN A 16 7.85 -8.49 2.45
N LYS A 17 8.23 -8.81 3.70
CA LYS A 17 9.29 -9.80 3.97
C LYS A 17 8.91 -11.25 3.64
N VAL A 18 7.61 -11.56 3.50
CA VAL A 18 7.12 -12.88 3.03
C VAL A 18 6.93 -12.90 1.51
N SER A 19 6.49 -11.79 0.92
CA SER A 19 6.20 -11.72 -0.52
C SER A 19 7.44 -11.48 -1.39
N VAL A 20 8.37 -10.60 -1.01
CA VAL A 20 9.54 -10.22 -1.85
C VAL A 20 10.44 -11.42 -2.17
N SER A 21 10.61 -12.36 -1.24
CA SER A 21 11.42 -13.57 -1.42
C SER A 21 10.81 -14.60 -2.38
N LEU A 22 9.49 -14.62 -2.54
CA LEU A 22 8.78 -15.43 -3.54
C LEU A 22 8.65 -14.70 -4.89
N LEU A 23 8.40 -13.39 -4.87
CA LEU A 23 8.23 -12.55 -6.05
C LEU A 23 9.46 -12.52 -6.97
N ASN A 24 10.67 -12.55 -6.42
CA ASN A 24 11.92 -12.52 -7.19
C ASN A 24 12.17 -13.75 -8.10
N LYS A 25 11.28 -14.76 -8.10
CA LYS A 25 11.33 -15.93 -9.00
C LYS A 25 10.22 -15.97 -10.06
N LEU A 26 9.24 -15.06 -10.01
CA LEU A 26 8.09 -15.06 -10.93
C LEU A 26 8.30 -14.00 -12.02
N LYS A 27 8.65 -14.45 -13.24
CA LYS A 27 8.84 -13.56 -14.41
C LYS A 27 7.55 -12.87 -14.87
N ASP A 28 6.41 -13.51 -14.64
CA ASP A 28 5.13 -13.12 -15.23
C ASP A 28 4.17 -12.55 -14.17
N PRO A 29 3.66 -11.31 -14.33
CA PRO A 29 2.82 -10.65 -13.32
C PRO A 29 1.45 -11.30 -13.18
N ASP A 30 1.06 -12.17 -14.11
CA ASP A 30 -0.24 -12.85 -14.11
C ASP A 30 -0.21 -14.21 -13.37
N THR A 31 0.97 -14.72 -13.02
CA THR A 31 1.11 -15.92 -12.15
C THR A 31 0.67 -15.65 -10.71
N LEU A 32 0.74 -14.38 -10.25
CA LEU A 32 0.11 -13.93 -9.00
C LEU A 32 -1.42 -14.10 -9.01
N MET A 33 -2.06 -14.02 -10.18
CA MET A 33 -3.53 -13.95 -10.32
C MET A 33 -4.23 -15.30 -10.13
N LYS A 34 -3.45 -16.38 -9.97
CA LYS A 34 -3.93 -17.75 -9.69
C LYS A 34 -3.64 -18.21 -8.27
N GLN A 35 -3.00 -17.37 -7.44
CA GLN A 35 -2.67 -17.73 -6.06
C GLN A 35 -3.75 -17.27 -5.08
N PRO A 36 -4.14 -18.11 -4.12
CA PRO A 36 -5.02 -17.70 -3.02
C PRO A 36 -4.31 -16.71 -2.09
N CYS A 37 -5.09 -16.00 -1.27
CA CYS A 37 -4.57 -15.10 -0.26
C CYS A 37 -3.63 -15.81 0.73
N SER A 38 -2.39 -15.31 0.84
CA SER A 38 -1.34 -15.84 1.73
C SER A 38 -1.71 -15.85 3.23
N GLU A 39 -2.79 -15.18 3.62
CA GLU A 39 -3.21 -15.00 5.02
C GLU A 39 -4.39 -15.89 5.42
N CYS A 40 -5.19 -16.37 4.46
CA CYS A 40 -6.45 -17.06 4.75
C CYS A 40 -6.92 -18.08 3.69
N GLY A 41 -6.22 -18.22 2.56
CA GLY A 41 -6.57 -19.17 1.51
C GLY A 41 -7.69 -18.74 0.55
N ASP A 42 -8.37 -17.61 0.80
CA ASP A 42 -9.49 -17.15 -0.02
C ASP A 42 -9.05 -16.36 -1.28
N ILE A 43 -9.98 -16.16 -2.21
CA ILE A 43 -9.78 -15.61 -3.56
C ILE A 43 -9.34 -14.14 -3.51
N LEU A 44 -8.45 -13.77 -4.45
CA LEU A 44 -8.03 -12.39 -4.73
C LEU A 44 -8.84 -11.83 -5.90
N GLU A 45 -9.49 -10.69 -5.71
CA GLU A 45 -10.26 -9.98 -6.75
C GLU A 45 -9.58 -8.65 -7.12
N LYS A 46 -9.71 -8.18 -8.37
CA LYS A 46 -9.18 -6.87 -8.80
C LYS A 46 -10.08 -5.74 -8.28
N GLY A 47 -9.51 -4.79 -7.54
CA GLY A 47 -10.25 -3.66 -6.96
C GLY A 47 -9.50 -2.34 -7.01
N PHE A 48 -10.23 -1.26 -6.70
CA PHE A 48 -9.67 0.07 -6.46
C PHE A 48 -9.61 0.32 -4.94
N ILE A 49 -8.45 0.70 -4.42
CA ILE A 49 -8.24 0.92 -2.99
C ILE A 49 -8.06 2.42 -2.68
N SER A 50 -8.25 2.77 -1.40
CA SER A 50 -7.61 3.93 -0.78
C SER A 50 -6.48 3.48 0.14
N GLN A 51 -5.38 4.24 0.17
CA GLN A 51 -4.30 4.10 1.14
C GLN A 51 -4.04 5.44 1.82
N GLU A 52 -3.86 5.41 3.14
CA GLU A 52 -3.66 6.60 3.96
C GLU A 52 -2.28 6.55 4.64
N PHE A 53 -1.55 7.64 4.49
CA PHE A 53 -0.22 7.85 5.04
C PHE A 53 -0.26 9.06 5.98
N GLU A 54 0.51 9.01 7.06
CA GLU A 54 0.57 10.10 8.04
C GLU A 54 2.01 10.30 8.49
N ARG A 55 2.44 11.57 8.54
CA ARG A 55 3.79 11.99 8.88
C ARG A 55 3.78 13.43 9.38
N GLU A 56 4.39 13.69 10.54
CA GLU A 56 4.63 15.06 11.04
C GLU A 56 3.36 15.94 11.16
N GLY A 57 2.17 15.34 11.34
CA GLY A 57 0.88 16.04 11.39
C GLY A 57 0.19 16.24 10.03
N ILE A 58 0.85 15.85 8.93
CA ILE A 58 0.33 15.85 7.57
C ILE A 58 -0.27 14.47 7.28
N LYS A 59 -1.49 14.44 6.75
CA LYS A 59 -2.19 13.23 6.30
C LYS A 59 -2.33 13.23 4.78
N ILE A 60 -2.09 12.09 4.15
CA ILE A 60 -2.15 11.93 2.70
C ILE A 60 -2.96 10.68 2.36
N ARG A 61 -4.10 10.87 1.70
CA ARG A 61 -4.97 9.80 1.21
C ARG A 61 -4.84 9.69 -0.30
N LEU A 62 -4.20 8.61 -0.76
CA LEU A 62 -4.20 8.20 -2.16
C LEU A 62 -5.40 7.30 -2.41
N SER A 63 -6.13 7.51 -3.49
CA SER A 63 -7.30 6.72 -3.90
C SER A 63 -7.28 6.42 -5.39
N GLY A 64 -8.10 5.45 -5.85
CA GLY A 64 -8.07 5.00 -7.25
C GLY A 64 -6.90 4.07 -7.60
N ILE A 65 -6.10 3.64 -6.61
CA ILE A 65 -5.00 2.71 -6.86
C ILE A 65 -5.58 1.33 -7.20
N LYS A 66 -5.24 0.79 -8.39
CA LYS A 66 -5.57 -0.59 -8.75
C LYS A 66 -4.71 -1.57 -7.96
N ALA A 67 -5.35 -2.51 -7.27
CA ALA A 67 -4.71 -3.58 -6.51
C ALA A 67 -5.54 -4.86 -6.53
N TRP A 68 -4.97 -5.94 -6.03
CA TRP A 68 -5.71 -7.16 -5.70
C TRP A 68 -6.13 -7.11 -4.23
N VAL A 69 -7.38 -7.47 -3.94
CA VAL A 69 -7.93 -7.48 -2.58
C VAL A 69 -8.48 -8.88 -2.31
N CYS A 70 -8.08 -9.48 -1.19
CA CYS A 70 -8.68 -10.73 -0.74
C CYS A 70 -10.12 -10.50 -0.29
N ARG A 71 -11.05 -11.31 -0.80
CA ARG A 71 -12.47 -11.20 -0.45
C ARG A 71 -12.76 -11.49 1.02
N GLY A 72 -12.17 -12.55 1.58
CA GLY A 72 -12.44 -13.00 2.95
C GLY A 72 -11.75 -12.20 4.05
N CYS A 73 -10.58 -11.59 3.79
CA CYS A 73 -9.81 -10.86 4.82
C CYS A 73 -9.45 -9.41 4.48
N GLY A 74 -9.78 -8.93 3.28
CA GLY A 74 -9.47 -7.56 2.82
C GLY A 74 -7.98 -7.26 2.58
N GLU A 75 -7.09 -8.24 2.74
CA GLU A 75 -5.65 -7.98 2.58
C GLU A 75 -5.31 -7.64 1.11
N THR A 76 -4.43 -6.65 0.95
CA THR A 76 -4.20 -5.97 -0.34
C THR A 76 -2.83 -6.29 -0.91
N TYR A 77 -2.79 -6.73 -2.18
CA TYR A 77 -1.59 -7.11 -2.90
C TYR A 77 -1.41 -6.22 -4.13
N PHE A 78 -0.21 -5.67 -4.30
CA PHE A 78 0.17 -4.88 -5.48
C PHE A 78 0.91 -5.74 -6.49
N GLN A 79 0.84 -5.38 -7.77
CA GLN A 79 1.78 -5.91 -8.78
C GLN A 79 3.24 -5.58 -8.41
N PRO A 80 4.23 -6.34 -8.89
CA PRO A 80 5.65 -6.07 -8.65
C PRO A 80 6.03 -4.60 -8.92
N GLY A 81 6.74 -3.98 -7.97
CA GLY A 81 7.09 -2.55 -8.03
C GLY A 81 5.93 -1.56 -7.79
N GLY A 82 4.66 -2.00 -7.85
CA GLY A 82 3.49 -1.14 -7.63
C GLY A 82 3.47 -0.52 -6.24
N ALA A 83 3.76 -1.29 -5.20
CA ALA A 83 3.88 -0.78 -3.82
C ALA A 83 4.95 0.33 -3.70
N ASN A 84 6.09 0.19 -4.39
CA ASN A 84 7.16 1.19 -4.40
C ASN A 84 6.72 2.47 -5.12
N LYS A 85 5.95 2.37 -6.22
CA LYS A 85 5.36 3.54 -6.90
C LYS A 85 4.37 4.29 -5.99
N VAL A 86 3.51 3.59 -5.25
CA VAL A 86 2.58 4.19 -4.29
C VAL A 86 3.34 4.91 -3.16
N VAL A 87 4.38 4.30 -2.60
CA VAL A 87 5.23 4.94 -1.57
C VAL A 87 5.98 6.16 -2.13
N LYS A 88 6.48 6.11 -3.37
CA LYS A 88 7.12 7.27 -4.01
C LYS A 88 6.13 8.42 -4.22
N ALA A 89 4.91 8.13 -4.68
CA ALA A 89 3.86 9.14 -4.84
C ALA A 89 3.49 9.82 -3.51
N ALA A 90 3.36 9.04 -2.43
CA ALA A 90 3.11 9.57 -1.10
C ALA A 90 4.27 10.46 -0.60
N ASN A 91 5.53 10.09 -0.85
CA ASN A 91 6.69 10.92 -0.50
C ASN A 91 6.68 12.28 -1.23
N CYS A 92 6.45 12.30 -2.54
CA CYS A 92 6.41 13.55 -3.31
C CYS A 92 5.26 14.48 -2.88
N LEU A 93 4.16 13.93 -2.37
CA LEU A 93 3.08 14.74 -1.77
C LEU A 93 3.42 15.25 -0.36
N PHE A 94 4.23 14.52 0.43
CA PHE A 94 4.79 15.06 1.68
C PHE A 94 5.80 16.18 1.41
N GLU A 95 6.65 16.02 0.40
CA GLU A 95 7.61 17.03 -0.06
C GLU A 95 6.88 18.31 -0.50
N LEU A 96 5.82 18.18 -1.32
CA LEU A 96 4.94 19.29 -1.70
C LEU A 96 4.29 19.97 -0.48
N ALA A 97 3.72 19.19 0.45
CA ALA A 97 3.06 19.73 1.64
C ALA A 97 4.03 20.48 2.58
N GLN A 98 5.30 20.07 2.63
CA GLN A 98 6.35 20.77 3.37
C GLN A 98 6.74 22.10 2.71
N ILE A 99 6.87 22.14 1.37
CA ILE A 99 7.16 23.36 0.59
C ILE A 99 6.03 24.38 0.72
N GLU A 100 4.79 23.94 0.51
CA GLU A 100 3.57 24.76 0.59
C GLU A 100 3.13 25.09 2.04
N LYS A 101 3.98 24.77 3.04
CA LYS A 101 3.75 25.04 4.47
C LYS A 101 2.44 24.48 5.02
N GLN A 102 1.95 23.38 4.44
CA GLN A 102 0.72 22.69 4.83
C GLN A 102 0.94 21.77 6.04
N HIS A 103 1.45 22.35 7.13
CA HIS A 103 1.95 21.64 8.32
C HIS A 103 0.87 20.83 9.08
N LYS A 104 -0.42 21.13 8.86
CA LYS A 104 -1.56 20.49 9.52
C LYS A 104 -2.72 20.41 8.52
N GLY A 105 -2.96 19.24 7.95
CA GLY A 105 -3.99 19.07 6.92
C GLY A 105 -4.09 17.65 6.38
N THR A 106 -5.12 17.42 5.56
CA THR A 106 -5.29 16.18 4.79
C THR A 106 -5.25 16.50 3.30
N LEU A 107 -4.21 16.02 2.60
CA LEU A 107 -4.18 15.95 1.15
C LEU A 107 -4.94 14.70 0.69
N ALA A 108 -5.93 14.88 -0.18
CA ALA A 108 -6.63 13.79 -0.84
C ALA A 108 -6.33 13.82 -2.34
N VAL A 109 -5.93 12.69 -2.90
CA VAL A 109 -5.60 12.53 -4.33
C VAL A 109 -6.31 11.29 -4.87
N GLN A 110 -6.82 11.41 -6.08
CA GLN A 110 -7.45 10.32 -6.84
C GLN A 110 -6.66 10.08 -8.13
N ILE A 111 -6.58 8.81 -8.53
CA ILE A 111 -5.84 8.27 -9.69
C ILE A 111 -6.83 7.51 -10.59
#